data_AF-A0A2I1PAG8-F1
#
_entry.id   AF-A0A2I1PAG8-F1
#
_cell.length_a   1.000
_cell.length_b   1.000
_cell.length_c   1.000
_cell.angle_alpha   90.00
_cell.angle_beta   90.00
_cell.angle_gamma   90.00
#
_symmetry.space_group_name_H-M   'P 1'
#
loop_
_entity.id
_entity.type
_entity.pdbx_description
1 polymer ?
#
loop_
_entity_poly.entity_id
_entity_poly.type
_entity_poly.pdbx_seq_one_letter_code
_entity_poly.pdbx_strand_id
1 'polypeptide(L)'
;MKEIIMRATRTTYTIPLTPVAGDRFQPTGFPDLGPAEFSRWDADRKDWVNALHVESPQSMANRLEATTWLEGEDVQPSVLEGLPYVQVVEERDGEDAFVTCSRREAHRLASAYVMNAVTETGETGRDWLMAELGAGKDDPANRYHQVHRAVLRMDPLSLVHGVFFAQKDFGWQPKVARAVTSFIDATNVRPAHSGGVKTDVVRTTASEGAGSKEGYGMVPHQRLEFTAEKITAYVTVDHEQIRSYALGDEGTELLESLVEYELAVLFSGGLRLRTACDFQVITEEVLVSGEEGALPQVDTAEKRVRAAIEAARGAGLLGDVTTLRKVAR
;
A
#
# COMPACT_ATOMS: atom_id res chain seq x y z
N MET A 1 -7.38 39.65 7.38
CA MET A 1 -8.32 38.63 6.88
C MET A 1 -7.54 37.78 5.89
N LYS A 2 -7.18 36.54 6.23
CA LYS A 2 -6.67 35.60 5.23
C LYS A 2 -7.87 35.13 4.43
N GLU A 3 -7.86 35.39 3.14
CA GLU A 3 -8.85 34.89 2.19
C GLU A 3 -8.82 33.36 2.26
N ILE A 4 -9.93 32.75 2.72
CA ILE A 4 -10.08 31.30 2.72
C ILE A 4 -10.39 30.91 1.28
N ILE A 5 -9.34 30.67 0.49
CA ILE A 5 -9.50 30.00 -0.80
C ILE A 5 -10.00 28.59 -0.49
N MET A 6 -11.25 28.29 -0.85
CA MET A 6 -11.81 26.93 -0.75
C MET A 6 -11.05 26.01 -1.72
N ARG A 7 -9.99 25.36 -1.22
CA ARG A 7 -9.31 24.27 -1.93
C ARG A 7 -10.09 22.98 -1.71
N ALA A 8 -10.07 22.08 -2.70
CA ALA A 8 -10.65 20.75 -2.56
C ALA A 8 -10.09 20.06 -1.30
N THR A 9 -10.98 19.56 -0.44
CA THR A 9 -10.60 18.85 0.79
C THR A 9 -10.25 17.41 0.49
N ARG A 10 -10.95 16.80 -0.47
CA ARG A 10 -10.76 15.41 -0.90
C ARG A 10 -10.93 15.31 -2.41
N THR A 11 -10.21 14.36 -3.01
CA THR A 11 -10.45 13.87 -4.37
C THR A 11 -10.86 12.41 -4.27
N THR A 12 -11.93 12.03 -4.95
CA THR A 12 -12.35 10.62 -5.06
C THR A 12 -12.18 10.15 -6.49
N TYR A 13 -11.73 8.91 -6.67
CA TYR A 13 -11.72 8.24 -7.96
C TYR A 13 -12.70 7.07 -7.93
N THR A 14 -13.51 6.97 -8.98
CA THR A 14 -14.27 5.77 -9.31
C THR A 14 -13.69 5.24 -10.61
N ILE A 15 -13.03 4.08 -10.54
CA ILE A 15 -12.20 3.55 -11.63
C ILE A 15 -12.80 2.21 -12.05
N PRO A 16 -13.58 2.15 -13.14
CA PRO A 16 -14.14 0.91 -13.64
C PRO A 16 -13.04 -0.02 -14.17
N LEU A 17 -13.18 -1.30 -13.86
CA LEU A 17 -12.23 -2.36 -14.17
C LEU A 17 -12.92 -3.48 -14.96
N THR A 18 -12.17 -4.14 -15.84
CA THR A 18 -12.60 -5.37 -16.51
C THR A 18 -11.50 -6.43 -16.47
N PRO A 19 -11.82 -7.73 -16.34
CA PRO A 19 -10.81 -8.78 -16.45
C PRO A 19 -10.07 -8.71 -17.79
N VAL A 20 -8.76 -8.88 -17.76
CA VAL A 20 -7.93 -8.88 -18.98
C VAL A 20 -8.27 -10.07 -19.89
N ALA A 21 -8.74 -11.19 -19.31
CA ALA A 21 -9.07 -12.40 -20.06
C ALA A 21 -10.39 -13.04 -19.58
N GLY A 22 -11.40 -13.06 -20.45
CA GLY A 22 -12.74 -13.58 -20.15
C GLY A 22 -13.47 -12.73 -19.11
N ASP A 23 -14.44 -13.33 -18.42
CA ASP A 23 -15.31 -12.61 -17.46
C ASP A 23 -15.09 -13.02 -16.00
N ARG A 24 -14.26 -14.04 -15.77
CA ARG A 24 -14.06 -14.64 -14.46
C ARG A 24 -12.89 -13.99 -13.73
N PHE A 25 -13.05 -13.81 -12.44
CA PHE A 25 -11.98 -13.43 -11.54
C PHE A 25 -12.13 -14.14 -10.20
N GLN A 26 -11.04 -14.21 -9.45
CA GLN A 26 -11.01 -14.82 -8.13
C GLN A 26 -10.80 -13.69 -7.10
N PRO A 27 -11.68 -13.49 -6.11
CA PRO A 27 -11.55 -12.44 -5.10
C PRO A 27 -10.83 -12.90 -3.84
N THR A 28 -10.35 -11.98 -3.00
CA THR A 28 -9.63 -12.32 -1.76
C THR A 28 -10.45 -13.30 -0.91
N GLY A 29 -9.81 -14.42 -0.57
CA GLY A 29 -10.41 -15.48 0.24
C GLY A 29 -9.81 -15.42 1.63
N PHE A 30 -10.65 -15.34 2.65
CA PHE A 30 -10.23 -15.35 4.04
C PHE A 30 -10.55 -16.71 4.68
N PRO A 31 -9.70 -17.28 5.55
CA PRO A 31 -9.95 -18.59 6.16
C PRO A 31 -11.32 -18.74 6.81
N ASP A 32 -11.79 -17.70 7.51
CA ASP A 32 -13.05 -17.76 8.26
C ASP A 32 -14.25 -17.16 7.53
N LEU A 33 -14.03 -16.29 6.53
CA LEU A 33 -15.09 -15.56 5.80
C LEU A 33 -15.32 -16.09 4.37
N GLY A 34 -14.38 -16.86 3.81
CA GLY A 34 -14.42 -17.26 2.41
C GLY A 34 -14.28 -16.03 1.48
N PRO A 35 -14.95 -16.02 0.31
CA PRO A 35 -15.09 -14.79 -0.48
C PRO A 35 -15.96 -13.80 0.31
N ALA A 36 -15.45 -12.59 0.52
CA ALA A 36 -16.10 -11.56 1.33
C ALA A 36 -17.32 -10.94 0.62
N GLU A 37 -18.37 -11.73 0.45
CA GLU A 37 -19.66 -11.34 -0.13
C GLU A 37 -20.49 -10.48 0.85
N PHE A 38 -21.22 -9.50 0.32
CA PHE A 38 -22.10 -8.61 1.08
C PHE A 38 -23.26 -8.09 0.21
N SER A 39 -24.34 -7.67 0.85
CA SER A 39 -25.45 -7.02 0.15
C SER A 39 -25.16 -5.54 -0.07
N ARG A 40 -25.21 -5.07 -1.32
CA ARG A 40 -25.06 -3.66 -1.70
C ARG A 40 -26.41 -3.10 -2.18
N TRP A 41 -26.78 -1.91 -1.72
CA TRP A 41 -27.92 -1.19 -2.29
C TRP A 41 -27.58 -0.67 -3.69
N ASP A 42 -28.37 -1.05 -4.68
CA ASP A 42 -28.29 -0.56 -6.05
C ASP A 42 -29.36 0.51 -6.26
N ALA A 43 -28.93 1.76 -6.41
CA ALA A 43 -29.84 2.90 -6.52
C ALA A 43 -30.66 2.89 -7.82
N ASP A 44 -30.10 2.37 -8.91
CA ASP A 44 -30.77 2.31 -10.21
C ASP A 44 -31.89 1.27 -10.19
N ARG A 45 -31.62 0.13 -9.55
CA ARG A 45 -32.59 -0.98 -9.39
C ARG A 45 -33.56 -0.77 -8.26
N LYS A 46 -33.22 0.10 -7.29
CA LYS A 46 -33.93 0.27 -6.01
C LYS A 46 -34.08 -1.06 -5.26
N ASP A 47 -33.04 -1.87 -5.30
CA ASP A 47 -32.99 -3.18 -4.65
C ASP A 47 -31.57 -3.52 -4.16
N TRP A 48 -31.45 -4.53 -3.31
CA TRP A 48 -30.16 -5.07 -2.88
C TRP A 48 -29.62 -6.06 -3.90
N VAL A 49 -28.36 -5.91 -4.28
CA VAL A 49 -27.64 -6.84 -5.16
C VAL A 49 -26.50 -7.50 -4.40
N ASN A 50 -26.15 -8.73 -4.79
CA ASN A 50 -24.99 -9.40 -4.24
C ASN A 50 -23.71 -8.69 -4.72
N ALA A 51 -22.86 -8.31 -3.79
CA ALA A 51 -21.57 -7.70 -4.05
C ALA A 51 -20.48 -8.51 -3.34
N LEU A 52 -19.23 -8.28 -3.73
CA LEU A 52 -18.11 -8.88 -3.02
C LEU A 52 -16.92 -7.94 -2.99
N HIS A 53 -16.15 -8.07 -1.94
CA HIS A 53 -14.90 -7.35 -1.77
C HIS A 53 -13.77 -8.07 -2.50
N VAL A 54 -13.25 -7.47 -3.56
CA VAL A 54 -12.19 -8.07 -4.38
C VAL A 54 -10.83 -7.84 -3.73
N GLU A 55 -10.55 -6.59 -3.35
CA GLU A 55 -9.34 -6.18 -2.63
C GLU A 55 -9.65 -5.17 -1.53
N SER A 56 -8.98 -5.36 -0.39
CA SER A 56 -9.25 -4.59 0.81
C SER A 56 -8.52 -3.27 0.91
N PRO A 57 -8.98 -2.33 1.75
CA PRO A 57 -8.21 -1.13 2.09
C PRO A 57 -6.78 -1.41 2.54
N GLN A 58 -6.56 -2.54 3.23
CA GLN A 58 -5.22 -2.95 3.62
C GLN A 58 -4.45 -3.50 2.43
N SER A 59 -5.08 -4.36 1.62
CA SER A 59 -4.43 -4.93 0.43
C SER A 59 -4.01 -3.85 -0.54
N MET A 60 -4.91 -2.90 -0.85
CA MET A 60 -4.65 -1.81 -1.79
C MET A 60 -3.60 -0.84 -1.26
N ALA A 61 -3.52 -0.61 0.05
CA ALA A 61 -2.40 0.14 0.62
C ALA A 61 -1.06 -0.55 0.31
N ASN A 62 -0.97 -1.87 0.51
CA ASN A 62 0.24 -2.63 0.16
C ASN A 62 0.53 -2.57 -1.37
N ARG A 63 -0.51 -2.54 -2.23
CA ARG A 63 -0.34 -2.41 -3.69
C ARG A 63 0.22 -1.04 -4.07
N LEU A 64 -0.28 0.03 -3.47
CA LEU A 64 0.22 1.39 -3.69
C LEU A 64 1.68 1.49 -3.23
N GLU A 65 2.01 0.97 -2.05
CA GLU A 65 3.38 0.94 -1.54
C GLU A 65 4.33 0.18 -2.46
N ALA A 66 3.88 -0.94 -3.04
CA ALA A 66 4.68 -1.72 -3.98
C ALA A 66 5.07 -0.95 -5.25
N THR A 67 4.37 0.13 -5.61
CA THR A 67 4.78 0.99 -6.73
C THR A 67 6.05 1.80 -6.46
N THR A 68 6.50 1.82 -5.20
CA THR A 68 7.66 2.58 -4.72
C THR A 68 8.86 1.69 -4.40
N TRP A 69 8.79 0.39 -4.73
CA TRP A 69 9.84 -0.59 -4.44
C TRP A 69 10.01 -1.63 -5.55
N LEU A 70 11.24 -1.89 -5.95
CA LEU A 70 11.60 -2.93 -6.93
C LEU A 70 12.02 -4.20 -6.19
N GLU A 71 11.09 -5.15 -6.01
CA GLU A 71 11.33 -6.36 -5.22
C GLU A 71 12.49 -7.23 -5.74
N GLY A 72 12.75 -7.25 -7.04
CA GLY A 72 13.81 -8.05 -7.63
C GLY A 72 15.22 -7.54 -7.37
N GLU A 73 15.34 -6.26 -6.99
CA GLU A 73 16.62 -5.56 -6.79
C GLU A 73 16.78 -5.03 -5.36
N ASP A 74 15.74 -5.13 -4.53
CA ASP A 74 15.70 -4.59 -3.16
C ASP A 74 16.09 -3.09 -3.07
N VAL A 75 15.63 -2.32 -4.05
CA VAL A 75 15.84 -0.87 -4.12
C VAL A 75 14.56 -0.11 -4.46
N GLN A 76 14.54 1.19 -4.17
CA GLN A 76 13.50 2.07 -4.70
C GLN A 76 13.72 2.34 -6.20
N PRO A 77 12.64 2.57 -6.99
CA PRO A 77 12.76 3.03 -8.36
C PRO A 77 13.59 4.31 -8.49
N SER A 78 14.34 4.46 -9.59
CA SER A 78 15.21 5.63 -9.82
C SER A 78 14.46 6.96 -9.90
N VAL A 79 13.15 6.94 -10.13
CA VAL A 79 12.27 8.13 -10.05
C VAL A 79 12.12 8.68 -8.64
N LEU A 80 12.33 7.83 -7.63
CA LEU A 80 12.27 8.20 -6.23
C LEU A 80 13.67 8.41 -5.62
N GLU A 81 14.73 8.48 -6.43
CA GLU A 81 16.07 8.77 -5.95
C GLU A 81 16.10 10.08 -5.14
N GLY A 82 16.75 10.06 -3.99
CA GLY A 82 16.75 11.17 -3.03
C GLY A 82 15.61 11.16 -2.02
N LEU A 83 14.59 10.30 -2.18
CA LEU A 83 13.54 10.07 -1.18
C LEU A 83 14.08 9.16 -0.06
N PRO A 84 14.03 9.58 1.22
CA PRO A 84 14.56 8.77 2.31
C PRO A 84 13.65 7.59 2.66
N TYR A 85 14.27 6.59 3.29
CA TYR A 85 13.63 5.46 3.96
C TYR A 85 14.61 4.89 4.99
N VAL A 86 14.12 4.04 5.89
CA VAL A 86 14.96 3.32 6.85
C VAL A 86 15.13 1.89 6.38
N GLN A 87 16.36 1.44 6.18
CA GLN A 87 16.68 0.06 5.82
C GLN A 87 17.35 -0.67 6.97
N VAL A 88 17.11 -1.98 7.01
CA VAL A 88 17.75 -2.90 7.92
C VAL A 88 18.61 -3.85 7.08
N VAL A 89 19.89 -3.93 7.44
CA VAL A 89 20.87 -4.82 6.81
C VAL A 89 21.41 -5.83 7.82
N GLU A 90 21.96 -6.93 7.34
CA GLU A 90 22.75 -7.87 8.13
C GLU A 90 24.11 -8.07 7.46
N GLU A 91 25.17 -8.25 8.25
CA GLU A 91 26.47 -8.60 7.69
C GLU A 91 26.41 -10.05 7.19
N ARG A 92 26.68 -10.25 5.90
CA ARG A 92 26.82 -11.55 5.27
C ARG A 92 28.03 -11.53 4.36
N ASP A 93 28.94 -12.49 4.57
CA ASP A 93 30.16 -12.64 3.79
C ASP A 93 31.04 -11.38 3.74
N GLY A 94 31.01 -10.56 4.80
CA GLY A 94 31.77 -9.31 4.91
C GLY A 94 31.15 -8.11 4.21
N GLU A 95 29.92 -8.24 3.68
CA GLU A 95 29.16 -7.17 3.04
C GLU A 95 27.80 -6.98 3.73
N ASP A 96 27.24 -5.77 3.59
CA ASP A 96 25.89 -5.47 4.09
C ASP A 96 24.85 -6.05 3.13
N ALA A 97 24.18 -7.10 3.58
CA ALA A 97 23.05 -7.70 2.87
C ALA A 97 21.74 -7.05 3.32
N PHE A 98 20.92 -6.63 2.36
CA PHE A 98 19.58 -6.12 2.62
C PHE A 98 18.71 -7.18 3.31
N VAL A 99 17.99 -6.77 4.37
CA VAL A 99 17.00 -7.61 5.07
C VAL A 99 15.59 -7.10 4.80
N THR A 100 15.34 -5.83 5.11
CA THR A 100 14.02 -5.18 4.93
C THR A 100 14.15 -3.66 5.02
N CYS A 101 13.05 -2.93 4.81
CA CYS A 101 13.00 -1.48 5.00
C CYS A 101 11.61 -1.00 5.46
N SER A 102 11.53 0.25 5.90
CA SER A 102 10.27 0.88 6.36
C SER A 102 9.17 0.90 5.30
N ARG A 103 9.49 0.75 4.01
CA ARG A 103 8.49 0.69 2.93
C ARG A 103 7.92 -0.71 2.71
N ARG A 104 8.62 -1.76 3.13
CA ARG A 104 8.19 -3.17 2.98
C ARG A 104 7.52 -3.72 4.23
N GLU A 105 7.78 -3.10 5.37
CA GLU A 105 7.26 -3.55 6.65
C GLU A 105 5.82 -3.10 6.87
N ALA A 106 4.95 -4.02 7.32
CA ALA A 106 3.53 -3.72 7.57
C ALA A 106 3.30 -2.60 8.60
N HIS A 107 4.25 -2.41 9.52
CA HIS A 107 4.24 -1.35 10.52
C HIS A 107 5.14 -0.16 10.16
N ARG A 108 5.71 -0.17 8.96
CA ARG A 108 6.60 0.86 8.42
C ARG A 108 7.76 1.21 9.35
N LEU A 109 7.98 2.50 9.64
CA LEU A 109 8.96 2.96 10.64
C LEU A 109 8.75 2.32 12.03
N ALA A 110 7.53 1.93 12.37
CA ALA A 110 7.22 1.31 13.65
C ALA A 110 7.46 -0.22 13.69
N SER A 111 8.10 -0.79 12.65
CA SER A 111 8.31 -2.23 12.55
C SER A 111 9.24 -2.78 13.62
N ALA A 112 9.00 -4.04 13.99
CA ALA A 112 9.87 -4.76 14.93
C ALA A 112 11.29 -4.90 14.37
N TYR A 113 11.48 -4.95 13.05
CA TYR A 113 12.81 -5.02 12.45
C TYR A 113 13.58 -3.71 12.63
N VAL A 114 12.93 -2.55 12.42
CA VAL A 114 13.54 -1.24 12.69
C VAL A 114 13.84 -1.08 14.18
N MET A 115 12.86 -1.38 15.05
CA MET A 115 12.99 -1.18 16.50
C MET A 115 14.07 -2.06 17.15
N ASN A 116 14.23 -3.30 16.68
CA ASN A 116 15.19 -4.26 17.24
C ASN A 116 16.57 -4.22 16.55
N ALA A 117 16.72 -3.47 15.46
CA ALA A 117 18.02 -3.23 14.84
C ALA A 117 18.84 -2.24 15.68
N VAL A 118 20.10 -2.01 15.31
CA VAL A 118 20.99 -1.03 15.96
C VAL A 118 21.57 -0.07 14.94
N THR A 119 21.84 1.15 15.36
CA THR A 119 22.60 2.12 14.57
C THR A 119 24.08 1.71 14.50
N GLU A 120 24.87 2.39 13.66
CA GLU A 120 26.33 2.20 13.63
C GLU A 120 27.00 2.51 14.96
N THR A 121 26.42 3.38 15.80
CA THR A 121 26.92 3.73 17.12
C THR A 121 26.51 2.72 18.21
N GLY A 122 25.72 1.69 17.86
CA GLY A 122 25.24 0.66 18.78
C GLY A 122 24.00 1.06 19.59
N GLU A 123 23.38 2.20 19.29
CA GLU A 123 22.08 2.59 19.85
C GLU A 123 20.98 1.70 19.27
N THR A 124 19.98 1.33 20.08
CA THR A 124 18.85 0.56 19.55
C THR A 124 18.04 1.41 18.58
N GLY A 125 17.55 0.81 17.49
CA GLY A 125 16.72 1.51 16.51
C GLY A 125 15.46 2.09 17.14
N ARG A 126 14.98 1.48 18.23
CA ARG A 126 13.93 2.04 19.07
C ARG A 126 14.31 3.37 19.72
N ASP A 127 15.46 3.43 20.40
CA ASP A 127 15.91 4.63 21.09
C ASP A 127 16.25 5.75 20.11
N TRP A 128 16.92 5.38 19.01
CA TRP A 128 17.17 6.26 17.87
C TRP A 128 15.86 6.87 17.32
N LEU A 129 14.86 6.04 17.05
CA LEU A 129 13.58 6.50 16.51
C LEU A 129 12.81 7.37 17.51
N MET A 130 12.87 7.06 18.82
CA MET A 130 12.30 7.92 19.86
C MET A 130 12.94 9.31 19.87
N ALA A 131 14.27 9.35 19.73
CA ALA A 131 15.03 10.59 19.67
C ALA A 131 14.65 11.42 18.44
N GLU A 132 14.60 10.80 17.24
CA GLU A 132 14.20 11.46 15.99
C GLU A 132 12.77 12.02 16.05
N LEU A 133 11.82 11.24 16.58
CA LEU A 133 10.42 11.68 16.74
C LEU A 133 10.26 12.82 17.77
N GLY A 134 11.28 13.11 18.58
CA GLY A 134 11.18 14.04 19.70
C GLY A 134 10.21 13.55 20.79
N ALA A 135 9.97 12.24 20.85
CA ALA A 135 9.05 11.60 21.79
C ALA A 135 9.63 11.68 23.21
N GLY A 136 9.39 12.80 23.89
CA GLY A 136 9.92 13.08 25.23
C GLY A 136 9.96 14.57 25.60
N LYS A 137 9.66 15.48 24.66
CA LYS A 137 9.62 16.93 24.91
C LYS A 137 8.23 17.40 25.33
N ASP A 138 8.16 18.24 26.38
CA ASP A 138 6.94 18.85 26.92
C ASP A 138 6.42 20.01 26.07
N ASP A 139 5.92 19.70 24.87
CA ASP A 139 5.05 20.62 24.11
C ASP A 139 3.85 19.88 23.48
N PRO A 140 2.78 19.64 24.24
CA PRO A 140 1.56 19.00 23.75
C PRO A 140 0.94 19.66 22.53
N ALA A 141 1.14 20.97 22.32
CA ALA A 141 0.51 21.72 21.24
C ALA A 141 1.20 21.51 19.88
N ASN A 142 2.51 21.20 19.88
CA ASN A 142 3.29 21.06 18.65
C ASN A 142 3.84 19.63 18.41
N ARG A 143 3.55 18.69 19.31
CA ARG A 143 4.01 17.28 19.24
C ARG A 143 3.66 16.60 17.91
N TYR A 144 2.48 16.83 17.35
CA TYR A 144 2.10 16.21 16.06
C TYR A 144 2.90 16.77 14.87
N HIS A 145 3.12 18.08 14.79
CA HIS A 145 3.93 18.65 13.70
C HIS A 145 5.40 18.20 13.77
N GLN A 146 5.94 18.03 14.98
CA GLN A 146 7.28 17.47 15.17
C GLN A 146 7.35 16.03 14.65
N VAL A 147 6.35 15.21 15.00
CA VAL A 147 6.23 13.83 14.47
C VAL A 147 6.12 13.84 12.94
N HIS A 148 5.26 14.68 12.35
CA HIS A 148 5.13 14.73 10.90
C HIS A 148 6.44 15.13 10.21
N ARG A 149 7.18 16.11 10.75
CA ARG A 149 8.49 16.50 10.21
C ARG A 149 9.54 15.40 10.35
N ALA A 150 9.59 14.73 11.50
CA ALA A 150 10.50 13.62 11.73
C ALA A 150 10.19 12.45 10.78
N VAL A 151 8.92 12.08 10.65
CA VAL A 151 8.48 11.04 9.72
C VAL A 151 8.78 11.44 8.27
N LEU A 152 8.50 12.69 7.86
CA LEU A 152 8.87 13.18 6.52
C LEU A 152 10.38 13.05 6.27
N ARG A 153 11.21 13.40 7.26
CA ARG A 153 12.66 13.33 7.15
C ARG A 153 13.17 11.90 6.98
N MET A 154 12.54 10.91 7.63
CA MET A 154 12.98 9.51 7.61
C MET A 154 12.33 8.67 6.52
N ASP A 155 11.03 8.85 6.28
CA ASP A 155 10.21 8.07 5.34
C ASP A 155 8.88 8.79 5.01
N PRO A 156 8.84 9.64 3.96
CA PRO A 156 7.64 10.37 3.54
C PRO A 156 6.41 9.49 3.28
N LEU A 157 6.60 8.26 2.79
CA LEU A 157 5.50 7.35 2.49
C LEU A 157 4.76 6.87 3.74
N SER A 158 5.41 6.89 4.90
CA SER A 158 4.75 6.65 6.18
C SER A 158 3.69 7.72 6.52
N LEU A 159 3.78 8.93 5.96
CA LEU A 159 2.73 9.95 6.07
C LEU A 159 1.58 9.71 5.08
N VAL A 160 1.86 9.15 3.91
CA VAL A 160 0.84 8.82 2.90
C VAL A 160 0.00 7.63 3.36
N HIS A 161 0.67 6.55 3.77
CA HIS A 161 0.03 5.26 4.09
C HIS A 161 -0.24 5.04 5.59
N GLY A 162 0.12 6.03 6.39
CA GLY A 162 -0.10 6.06 7.84
C GLY A 162 0.87 5.17 8.63
N VAL A 163 1.20 5.59 9.84
CA VAL A 163 2.10 4.87 10.74
C VAL A 163 1.61 5.02 12.18
N PHE A 164 1.72 3.95 12.97
CA PHE A 164 1.31 3.95 14.37
C PHE A 164 2.44 3.47 15.28
N PHE A 165 2.93 4.38 16.12
CA PHE A 165 3.99 4.10 17.10
C PHE A 165 3.38 3.62 18.43
N ALA A 166 2.91 2.37 18.45
CA ALA A 166 2.19 1.76 19.57
C ALA A 166 3.08 1.28 20.75
N GLN A 167 4.22 1.95 20.97
CA GLN A 167 5.20 1.51 21.97
C GLN A 167 4.86 2.04 23.36
N LYS A 168 4.87 1.18 24.36
CA LYS A 168 4.52 1.58 25.74
C LYS A 168 5.51 2.56 26.35
N ASP A 169 6.79 2.45 25.96
CA ASP A 169 7.85 3.29 26.53
C ASP A 169 7.98 4.61 25.77
N PHE A 170 7.24 4.79 24.67
CA PHE A 170 7.06 6.11 24.08
C PHE A 170 6.06 6.82 25.01
N GLY A 171 6.46 7.94 25.63
CA GLY A 171 5.63 8.67 26.60
C GLY A 171 4.24 9.09 26.08
N TRP A 172 4.00 8.94 24.77
CA TRP A 172 2.71 8.91 24.10
C TRP A 172 2.82 8.09 22.80
N GLN A 173 1.70 7.68 22.21
CA GLN A 173 1.67 6.79 21.03
C GLN A 173 1.16 7.51 19.78
N PRO A 174 2.03 8.22 19.02
CA PRO A 174 1.62 8.93 17.82
C PRO A 174 1.03 7.98 16.77
N LYS A 175 -0.10 8.39 16.21
CA LYS A 175 -0.74 7.72 15.07
C LYS A 175 -0.98 8.72 13.95
N VAL A 176 -0.39 8.46 12.79
CA VAL A 176 -0.69 9.14 11.54
C VAL A 176 -1.67 8.27 10.77
N ALA A 177 -2.85 8.82 10.46
CA ALA A 177 -3.83 8.14 9.62
C ALA A 177 -3.36 8.08 8.16
N ARG A 178 -3.99 7.23 7.35
CA ARG A 178 -3.76 7.21 5.89
C ARG A 178 -4.28 8.48 5.25
N ALA A 179 -3.49 9.09 4.38
CA ALA A 179 -3.96 10.17 3.49
C ALA A 179 -4.64 9.61 2.25
N VAL A 180 -4.29 8.37 1.84
CA VAL A 180 -4.90 7.67 0.71
C VAL A 180 -5.53 6.37 1.16
N THR A 181 -6.77 6.14 0.73
CA THR A 181 -7.45 4.85 0.92
C THR A 181 -7.99 4.38 -0.41
N SER A 182 -7.82 3.09 -0.72
CA SER A 182 -8.38 2.48 -1.92
C SER A 182 -8.91 1.09 -1.64
N PHE A 183 -9.91 0.64 -2.37
CA PHE A 183 -10.43 -0.74 -2.32
C PHE A 183 -11.06 -1.10 -3.67
N ILE A 184 -11.27 -2.39 -3.92
CA ILE A 184 -11.93 -2.87 -5.13
C ILE A 184 -13.14 -3.72 -4.74
N ASP A 185 -14.30 -3.33 -5.24
CA ASP A 185 -15.54 -4.08 -5.08
C ASP A 185 -16.09 -4.52 -6.44
N ALA A 186 -16.75 -5.67 -6.43
CA ALA A 186 -17.53 -6.14 -7.56
C ALA A 186 -19.02 -6.17 -7.20
N THR A 187 -19.88 -5.73 -8.12
CA THR A 187 -21.32 -5.56 -7.92
C THR A 187 -22.12 -6.52 -8.81
N ASN A 188 -23.23 -7.02 -8.27
CA ASN A 188 -24.10 -8.03 -8.87
C ASN A 188 -23.32 -9.28 -9.31
N VAL A 189 -22.64 -9.87 -8.35
CA VAL A 189 -21.71 -10.98 -8.54
C VAL A 189 -22.42 -12.31 -8.66
N ARG A 190 -21.87 -13.21 -9.48
CA ARG A 190 -22.36 -14.58 -9.66
C ARG A 190 -21.23 -15.58 -9.52
N PRO A 191 -21.42 -16.67 -8.74
CA PRO A 191 -20.40 -17.71 -8.61
C PRO A 191 -20.19 -18.40 -9.96
N ALA A 192 -18.92 -18.53 -10.34
CA ALA A 192 -18.45 -19.28 -11.49
C ALA A 192 -17.64 -20.47 -10.99
N HIS A 193 -18.33 -21.60 -10.79
CA HIS A 193 -17.67 -22.82 -10.36
C HIS A 193 -16.84 -23.40 -11.49
N SER A 194 -15.55 -23.60 -11.25
CA SER A 194 -14.66 -24.33 -12.12
C SER A 194 -13.98 -25.48 -11.36
N GLY A 195 -13.28 -26.35 -12.07
CA GLY A 195 -12.60 -27.48 -11.48
C GLY A 195 -11.34 -27.82 -12.26
N GLY A 196 -10.43 -28.49 -11.58
CA GLY A 196 -9.24 -29.06 -12.19
C GLY A 196 -8.92 -30.41 -11.58
N VAL A 197 -8.01 -31.15 -12.22
CA VAL A 197 -7.48 -32.39 -11.66
C VAL A 197 -6.00 -32.17 -11.46
N LYS A 198 -5.52 -32.29 -10.22
CA LYS A 198 -4.08 -32.43 -9.98
C LYS A 198 -3.72 -33.83 -10.44
N THR A 199 -2.85 -33.93 -11.43
CA THR A 199 -2.43 -35.22 -11.97
C THR A 199 -1.08 -35.63 -11.40
N ASP A 200 -1.03 -36.80 -10.77
CA ASP A 200 0.22 -37.44 -10.37
C ASP A 200 0.64 -38.44 -11.45
N VAL A 201 1.67 -38.07 -12.21
CA VAL A 201 2.21 -38.89 -13.30
C VAL A 201 3.11 -40.03 -12.82
N VAL A 202 3.49 -40.04 -11.53
CA VAL A 202 4.41 -41.01 -10.93
C VAL A 202 3.64 -42.06 -10.13
N ARG A 203 2.61 -41.65 -9.38
CA ARG A 203 1.73 -42.54 -8.61
C ARG A 203 0.27 -42.23 -8.89
N THR A 204 -0.35 -43.04 -9.75
CA THR A 204 -1.76 -42.86 -10.15
C THR A 204 -2.76 -43.57 -9.22
N THR A 205 -2.30 -44.47 -8.35
CA THR A 205 -3.14 -45.27 -7.44
C THR A 205 -2.84 -44.95 -5.98
N ALA A 206 -3.88 -44.76 -5.17
CA ALA A 206 -3.74 -44.57 -3.73
C ALA A 206 -3.33 -45.89 -3.04
N SER A 207 -2.34 -45.82 -2.16
CA SER A 207 -1.97 -46.90 -1.23
C SER A 207 -2.02 -46.37 0.21
N GLU A 208 -2.08 -47.25 1.22
CA GLU A 208 -2.04 -46.83 2.62
C GLU A 208 -0.80 -45.94 2.88
N GLY A 209 -1.05 -44.75 3.46
CA GLY A 209 -0.01 -43.74 3.73
C GLY A 209 0.45 -42.90 2.53
N ALA A 210 -0.11 -43.14 1.34
CA ALA A 210 0.17 -42.36 0.13
C ALA A 210 -1.11 -42.17 -0.70
N GLY A 211 -2.07 -41.44 -0.14
CA GLY A 211 -3.32 -41.08 -0.80
C GLY A 211 -3.41 -39.59 -1.15
N SER A 212 -4.60 -39.18 -1.58
CA SER A 212 -4.91 -37.81 -1.98
C SER A 212 -4.73 -36.77 -0.88
N LYS A 213 -4.87 -37.18 0.39
CA LYS A 213 -4.65 -36.33 1.57
C LYS A 213 -3.17 -36.02 1.79
N GLU A 214 -2.29 -36.95 1.45
CA GLU A 214 -0.83 -36.84 1.53
C GLU A 214 -0.23 -36.23 0.24
N GLY A 215 -1.08 -35.89 -0.73
CA GLY A 215 -0.70 -35.18 -1.96
C GLY A 215 -0.40 -36.08 -3.18
N TYR A 216 -0.58 -37.40 -3.05
CA TYR A 216 -0.37 -38.40 -4.11
C TYR A 216 -1.67 -38.71 -4.88
N GLY A 217 -1.54 -39.15 -6.13
CA GLY A 217 -2.68 -39.57 -6.95
C GLY A 217 -3.41 -38.43 -7.67
N MET A 218 -4.42 -38.82 -8.46
CA MET A 218 -5.27 -37.89 -9.22
C MET A 218 -6.32 -37.27 -8.30
N VAL A 219 -6.22 -35.98 -8.00
CA VAL A 219 -7.15 -35.31 -7.07
C VAL A 219 -7.96 -34.23 -7.79
N PRO A 220 -9.26 -34.46 -8.02
CA PRO A 220 -10.17 -33.41 -8.45
C PRO A 220 -10.25 -32.31 -7.39
N HIS A 221 -10.12 -31.06 -7.80
CA HIS A 221 -10.32 -29.90 -6.93
C HIS A 221 -11.34 -28.96 -7.56
N GLN A 222 -12.22 -28.41 -6.72
CA GLN A 222 -13.15 -27.36 -7.10
C GLN A 222 -12.49 -26.00 -6.87
N ARG A 223 -12.73 -25.07 -7.78
CA ARG A 223 -12.39 -23.66 -7.65
C ARG A 223 -13.67 -22.85 -7.72
N LEU A 224 -13.80 -21.91 -6.80
CA LEU A 224 -14.83 -20.89 -6.85
C LEU A 224 -14.20 -19.60 -7.38
N GLU A 225 -14.66 -19.19 -8.55
CA GLU A 225 -14.41 -17.88 -9.15
C GLU A 225 -15.73 -17.11 -9.19
N PHE A 226 -15.69 -15.87 -9.64
CA PHE A 226 -16.87 -15.01 -9.77
C PHE A 226 -16.87 -14.33 -11.13
N THR A 227 -18.07 -14.03 -11.60
CA THR A 227 -18.33 -13.03 -12.65
C THR A 227 -19.09 -11.88 -12.00
N ALA A 228 -19.02 -10.68 -12.58
CA ALA A 228 -19.69 -9.51 -12.03
C ALA A 228 -20.20 -8.63 -13.15
N GLU A 229 -21.23 -7.84 -12.84
CA GLU A 229 -21.72 -6.82 -13.77
C GLU A 229 -20.80 -5.60 -13.81
N LYS A 230 -20.28 -5.20 -12.65
CA LYS A 230 -19.34 -4.08 -12.51
C LYS A 230 -18.24 -4.46 -11.54
N ILE A 231 -17.00 -4.10 -11.87
CA ILE A 231 -15.85 -4.16 -10.96
C ILE A 231 -15.28 -2.75 -10.90
N THR A 232 -15.03 -2.24 -9.70
CA THR A 232 -14.67 -0.83 -9.53
C THR A 232 -13.64 -0.68 -8.43
N ALA A 233 -12.52 -0.05 -8.75
CA ALA A 233 -11.60 0.47 -7.75
C ALA A 233 -12.08 1.85 -7.30
N TYR A 234 -12.19 2.02 -6.00
CA TYR A 234 -12.45 3.31 -5.37
C TYR A 234 -11.16 3.82 -4.75
N VAL A 235 -10.87 5.10 -4.90
CA VAL A 235 -9.74 5.78 -4.24
C VAL A 235 -10.25 7.06 -3.61
N THR A 236 -9.79 7.36 -2.40
CA THR A 236 -9.99 8.65 -1.74
C THR A 236 -8.63 9.20 -1.34
N VAL A 237 -8.34 10.41 -1.79
CA VAL A 237 -7.16 11.20 -1.39
C VAL A 237 -7.63 12.34 -0.48
N ASP A 238 -7.11 12.38 0.75
CA ASP A 238 -7.42 13.41 1.75
C ASP A 238 -6.36 14.51 1.75
N HIS A 239 -6.56 15.50 0.87
CA HIS A 239 -5.68 16.67 0.75
C HIS A 239 -5.72 17.57 1.98
N GLU A 240 -6.84 17.59 2.71
CA GLU A 240 -6.95 18.31 3.97
C GLU A 240 -6.00 17.73 5.03
N GLN A 241 -5.94 16.40 5.12
CA GLN A 241 -5.01 15.72 6.01
C GLN A 241 -3.55 16.00 5.62
N ILE A 242 -3.18 15.91 4.34
CA ILE A 242 -1.82 16.24 3.87
C ILE A 242 -1.44 17.67 4.27
N ARG A 243 -2.34 18.64 4.07
CA ARG A 243 -2.11 20.03 4.50
C ARG A 243 -2.04 20.21 6.01
N SER A 244 -2.80 19.40 6.77
CA SER A 244 -2.82 19.45 8.23
C SER A 244 -1.48 19.09 8.88
N TYR A 245 -0.59 18.42 8.13
CA TYR A 245 0.75 18.10 8.62
C TYR A 245 1.66 19.32 8.81
N ALA A 246 1.32 20.48 8.23
CA ALA A 246 2.05 21.75 8.38
C ALA A 246 3.54 21.66 8.01
N LEU A 247 3.83 20.99 6.89
CA LEU A 247 5.19 20.69 6.39
C LEU A 247 5.76 21.78 5.47
N GLY A 248 5.02 22.85 5.21
CA GLY A 248 5.37 23.85 4.19
C GLY A 248 4.90 23.43 2.79
N ASP A 249 5.03 24.34 1.82
CA ASP A 249 4.53 24.12 0.46
C ASP A 249 5.29 22.97 -0.23
N GLU A 250 6.61 22.88 -0.03
CA GLU A 250 7.47 21.84 -0.59
C GLU A 250 7.14 20.45 -0.01
N GLY A 251 6.89 20.37 1.30
CA GLY A 251 6.52 19.11 1.95
C GLY A 251 5.12 18.64 1.57
N THR A 252 4.15 19.56 1.46
CA THR A 252 2.81 19.24 0.96
C THR A 252 2.87 18.79 -0.50
N GLU A 253 3.59 19.50 -1.37
CA GLU A 253 3.74 19.13 -2.78
C GLU A 253 4.40 17.76 -2.96
N LEU A 254 5.42 17.45 -2.15
CA LEU A 254 6.03 16.12 -2.17
C LEU A 254 5.00 15.03 -1.88
N LEU A 255 4.21 15.15 -0.81
CA LEU A 255 3.22 14.13 -0.46
C LEU A 255 2.11 14.01 -1.53
N GLU A 256 1.63 15.13 -2.06
CA GLU A 256 0.64 15.14 -3.15
C GLU A 256 1.20 14.46 -4.42
N SER A 257 2.46 14.74 -4.77
CA SER A 257 3.12 14.15 -5.94
C SER A 257 3.42 12.65 -5.78
N LEU A 258 3.73 12.20 -4.56
CA LEU A 258 3.87 10.77 -4.26
C LEU A 258 2.56 10.03 -4.45
N VAL A 259 1.45 10.59 -3.94
CA VAL A 259 0.11 10.02 -4.16
C VAL A 259 -0.22 9.94 -5.65
N GLU A 260 0.05 11.01 -6.40
CA GLU A 260 -0.17 11.01 -7.85
C GLU A 260 0.66 9.93 -8.56
N TYR A 261 1.95 9.81 -8.21
CA TYR A 261 2.85 8.80 -8.75
C TYR A 261 2.35 7.38 -8.47
N GLU A 262 1.98 7.06 -7.23
CA GLU A 262 1.48 5.73 -6.87
C GLU A 262 0.21 5.36 -7.65
N LEU A 263 -0.72 6.31 -7.80
CA LEU A 263 -1.93 6.10 -8.60
C LEU A 263 -1.61 5.93 -10.09
N ALA A 264 -0.72 6.75 -10.65
CA ALA A 264 -0.31 6.65 -12.05
C ALA A 264 0.30 5.28 -12.35
N VAL A 265 1.24 4.83 -11.52
CA VAL A 265 1.95 3.57 -11.71
C VAL A 265 1.02 2.38 -11.49
N LEU A 266 0.23 2.37 -10.40
CA LEU A 266 -0.64 1.24 -10.07
C LEU A 266 -1.68 0.97 -11.16
N PHE A 267 -2.30 2.01 -11.70
CA PHE A 267 -3.40 1.86 -12.65
C PHE A 267 -2.96 1.85 -14.12
N SER A 268 -1.68 2.11 -14.44
CA SER A 268 -1.15 2.01 -15.80
C SER A 268 -0.58 0.63 -16.15
N GLY A 269 0.00 -0.09 -15.18
CA GLY A 269 0.76 -1.33 -15.41
C GLY A 269 -0.07 -2.63 -15.52
N GLY A 270 -1.40 -2.53 -15.51
CA GLY A 270 -2.30 -3.68 -15.34
C GLY A 270 -2.41 -4.11 -13.87
N LEU A 271 -3.63 -4.28 -13.39
CA LEU A 271 -3.93 -4.64 -12.00
C LEU A 271 -3.91 -6.16 -11.82
N ARG A 272 -2.73 -6.77 -11.98
CA ARG A 272 -2.55 -8.19 -11.69
C ARG A 272 -2.44 -8.43 -10.19
N LEU A 273 -3.59 -8.56 -9.56
CA LEU A 273 -3.69 -8.77 -8.12
C LEU A 273 -3.21 -10.17 -7.74
N ARG A 274 -3.46 -11.17 -8.60
CA ARG A 274 -3.20 -12.60 -8.34
C ARG A 274 -3.43 -13.39 -9.62
N THR A 275 -3.05 -14.67 -9.62
CA THR A 275 -3.05 -15.49 -10.85
C THR A 275 -4.38 -15.49 -11.60
N ALA A 276 -5.51 -15.55 -10.90
CA ALA A 276 -6.86 -15.55 -11.49
C ALA A 276 -7.61 -14.23 -11.20
N CYS A 277 -6.92 -13.12 -10.98
CA CYS A 277 -7.53 -11.79 -10.82
C CYS A 277 -6.56 -10.77 -11.42
N ASP A 278 -6.82 -10.45 -12.68
CA ASP A 278 -6.01 -9.55 -13.48
C ASP A 278 -6.97 -8.61 -14.22
N PHE A 279 -6.85 -7.32 -13.94
CA PHE A 279 -7.77 -6.31 -14.44
C PHE A 279 -7.04 -5.26 -15.27
N GLN A 280 -7.76 -4.72 -16.24
CA GLN A 280 -7.42 -3.47 -16.91
C GLN A 280 -8.45 -2.40 -16.57
N VAL A 281 -8.02 -1.14 -16.59
CA VAL A 281 -8.89 0.02 -16.38
C VAL A 281 -9.71 0.27 -17.66
N ILE A 282 -10.98 0.61 -17.50
CA ILE A 282 -11.82 1.16 -18.56
C ILE A 282 -11.66 2.69 -18.50
N THR A 283 -10.71 3.22 -19.27
CA THR A 283 -10.21 4.59 -19.13
C THR A 283 -11.27 5.66 -19.38
N GLU A 284 -12.22 5.39 -20.27
CA GLU A 284 -13.27 6.33 -20.69
C GLU A 284 -14.37 6.50 -19.64
N GLU A 285 -14.43 5.60 -18.65
CA GLU A 285 -15.47 5.60 -17.61
C GLU A 285 -14.94 6.06 -16.24
N VAL A 286 -13.69 6.54 -16.17
CA VAL A 286 -13.10 7.04 -14.92
C VAL A 286 -13.82 8.32 -14.50
N LEU A 287 -14.27 8.34 -13.25
CA LEU A 287 -14.81 9.54 -12.62
C LEU A 287 -13.86 10.06 -11.55
N VAL A 288 -13.63 11.37 -11.54
CA VAL A 288 -12.85 12.10 -10.54
C VAL A 288 -13.78 13.08 -9.84
N SER A 289 -13.95 12.94 -8.53
CA SER A 289 -14.88 13.74 -7.72
C SER A 289 -16.32 13.74 -8.25
N GLY A 290 -16.73 12.67 -8.93
CA GLY A 290 -18.07 12.49 -9.49
C GLY A 290 -18.28 13.02 -10.91
N GLU A 291 -17.24 13.58 -11.54
CA GLU A 291 -17.27 14.08 -12.92
C GLU A 291 -16.37 13.24 -13.82
N GLU A 292 -16.60 13.27 -15.13
CA GLU A 292 -15.70 12.65 -16.11
C GLU A 292 -14.28 13.19 -15.93
N GLY A 293 -13.32 12.28 -15.79
CA GLY A 293 -11.93 12.64 -15.53
C GLY A 293 -10.97 11.57 -15.99
N ALA A 294 -9.68 11.79 -15.70
CA ALA A 294 -8.62 10.87 -16.11
C ALA A 294 -7.73 10.54 -14.92
N LEU A 295 -7.17 9.33 -14.95
CA LEU A 295 -6.09 8.96 -14.05
C LEU A 295 -4.81 9.75 -14.40
N PRO A 296 -3.98 10.04 -13.38
CA PRO A 296 -2.67 10.62 -13.63
C PRO A 296 -1.85 9.78 -14.61
N GLN A 297 -1.11 10.46 -15.48
CA GLN A 297 -0.24 9.82 -16.47
C GLN A 297 1.15 9.61 -15.86
N VAL A 298 1.72 8.42 -16.05
CA VAL A 298 3.01 8.03 -15.46
C VAL A 298 4.09 9.07 -15.74
N ASP A 299 4.34 9.41 -17.00
CA ASP A 299 5.38 10.37 -17.38
C ASP A 299 5.26 11.74 -16.70
N THR A 300 4.02 12.21 -16.47
CA THR A 300 3.76 13.49 -15.80
C THR A 300 3.98 13.37 -14.30
N ALA A 301 3.47 12.29 -13.71
CA ALA A 301 3.61 12.02 -12.29
C ALA A 301 5.08 11.78 -11.89
N GLU A 302 5.85 11.08 -12.73
CA GLU A 302 7.28 10.88 -12.55
C GLU A 302 8.07 12.20 -12.56
N LYS A 303 7.76 13.10 -13.50
CA LYS A 303 8.38 14.44 -13.55
C LYS A 303 8.02 15.27 -12.33
N ARG A 304 6.75 15.23 -11.92
CA ARG A 304 6.24 15.97 -10.76
C ARG A 304 6.92 15.50 -9.47
N VAL A 305 6.99 14.19 -9.23
CA VAL A 305 7.57 13.63 -8.01
C VAL A 305 9.09 13.87 -7.94
N ARG A 306 9.83 13.75 -9.05
CA ARG A 306 11.27 14.09 -9.09
C ARG A 306 11.50 15.55 -8.70
N ALA A 307 10.76 16.49 -9.30
CA ALA A 307 10.89 17.91 -8.98
C ALA A 307 10.51 18.21 -7.52
N ALA A 308 9.50 17.54 -6.98
CA ALA A 308 9.09 17.69 -5.60
C ALA A 308 10.13 17.14 -4.61
N ILE A 309 10.78 16.01 -4.93
CA ILE A 309 11.89 15.45 -4.13
C ILE A 309 13.06 16.44 -4.11
N GLU A 310 13.47 16.96 -5.27
CA GLU A 310 14.54 17.96 -5.38
C GLU A 310 14.24 19.22 -4.55
N ALA A 311 13.02 19.75 -4.66
CA ALA A 311 12.58 20.92 -3.90
C ALA A 311 12.58 20.65 -2.39
N ALA A 312 12.03 19.51 -1.95
CA ALA A 312 12.00 19.13 -0.54
C ALA A 312 13.41 18.90 0.04
N ARG A 313 14.35 18.34 -0.75
CA ARG A 313 15.77 18.26 -0.39
C ARG A 313 16.41 19.64 -0.28
N GLY A 314 16.18 20.52 -1.26
CA GLY A 314 16.68 21.90 -1.26
C GLY A 314 16.19 22.71 -0.06
N ALA A 315 14.96 22.44 0.40
CA ALA A 315 14.37 23.02 1.61
C ALA A 315 14.85 22.36 2.92
N GLY A 316 15.69 21.32 2.86
CA GLY A 316 16.20 20.60 4.03
C GLY A 316 15.16 19.76 4.77
N LEU A 317 14.06 19.39 4.10
CA LEU A 317 12.96 18.61 4.71
C LEU A 317 13.27 17.11 4.78
N LEU A 318 14.08 16.62 3.86
CA LEU A 318 14.39 15.19 3.71
C LEU A 318 15.76 14.85 4.31
N GLY A 319 15.84 13.69 4.94
CA GLY A 319 17.10 13.06 5.33
C GLY A 319 17.70 12.23 4.21
N ASP A 320 18.76 11.48 4.55
CA ASP A 320 19.31 10.43 3.72
C ASP A 320 18.71 9.08 4.09
N VAL A 321 18.96 8.05 3.28
CA VAL A 321 18.60 6.67 3.63
C VAL A 321 19.33 6.28 4.91
N THR A 322 18.58 5.88 5.93
CA THR A 322 19.15 5.46 7.20
C THR A 322 19.36 3.95 7.21
N THR A 323 20.57 3.50 7.53
CA THR A 323 20.91 2.08 7.62
C THR A 323 21.01 1.65 9.08
N LEU A 324 20.23 0.64 9.46
CA LEU A 324 20.30 -0.03 10.75
C LEU A 324 20.79 -1.47 10.56
N ARG A 325 21.53 -2.00 11.53
CA ARG A 325 22.06 -3.37 11.51
C ARG A 325 21.18 -4.29 12.35
N LYS A 326 20.74 -5.39 11.75
CA LYS A 326 20.02 -6.44 12.45
C LYS A 326 20.96 -7.10 13.47
N VAL A 327 20.48 -7.22 14.71
CA VAL A 327 21.20 -7.95 15.76
C VAL A 327 20.80 -9.42 15.69
N ALA A 328 21.78 -10.33 15.71
CA ALA A 328 21.51 -11.76 15.86
C ALA A 328 20.81 -12.00 17.22
N ARG A 329 19.67 -12.70 17.20
CA ARG A 329 19.00 -13.15 18.42
C ARG A 329 19.64 -14.42 18.95
#